data_AF-C9LU87-F1
#
_entry.id   AF-C9LU87-F1
#
_cell.length_a   1.000
_cell.length_b   1.000
_cell.length_c   1.000
_cell.angle_alpha   90.00
_cell.angle_beta   90.00
_cell.angle_gamma   90.00
#
_symmetry.space_group_name_H-M   'P 1'
#
loop_
_entity.id
_entity.type
_entity.pdbx_description
1 polymer ?
#
loop_
_entity_poly.entity_id
_entity_poly.type
_entity_poly.pdbx_seq_one_letter_code
_entity_poly.pdbx_strand_id
1 'polypeptide(L)'
;MVSGSTSVKKSGRGFSVMLGKVEALTKKRVLVGIPQATASRGEDGVNNAELLYVHTHGVRAPLMREKMQTNLDAGMLYSAAHSLFVHTFGSPAWAIPPRPVLEPAIKDSREAIGKKIAGAYRAAMRGDAVGAERGLELAGTVAANAARAWFENPKNKWPPNSEQTIKRKGSNRPLIDTGEMRKAITYVIRDLG
;
A
#
# COMPACT_ATOMS: atom_id res chain seq x y z
N MET A 1 -47.36 -0.23 -22.25
CA MET A 1 -46.19 0.37 -21.58
C MET A 1 -45.55 1.33 -22.56
N VAL A 2 -45.52 2.63 -22.26
CA VAL A 2 -44.82 3.61 -23.09
C VAL A 2 -43.42 3.79 -22.50
N SER A 3 -42.41 3.21 -23.15
CA SER A 3 -41.00 3.39 -22.78
C SER A 3 -40.50 4.71 -23.37
N GLY A 4 -40.57 5.78 -22.59
CA GLY A 4 -40.00 7.08 -22.95
C GLY A 4 -38.50 7.12 -22.67
N SER A 5 -37.69 7.26 -23.72
CA SER A 5 -36.27 7.64 -23.60
C SER A 5 -36.19 9.12 -23.23
N THR A 6 -36.14 9.45 -21.94
CA THR A 6 -35.92 10.84 -21.50
C THR A 6 -34.43 11.15 -21.50
N SER A 7 -33.97 11.91 -22.50
CA SER A 7 -32.65 12.57 -22.49
C SER A 7 -32.77 13.90 -21.75
N VAL A 8 -32.26 13.97 -20.51
CA VAL A 8 -32.24 15.19 -19.72
C VAL A 8 -30.91 15.91 -19.95
N LYS A 9 -30.90 16.96 -20.80
CA LYS A 9 -29.80 17.93 -20.85
C LYS A 9 -29.99 18.95 -19.73
N LYS A 10 -29.28 18.78 -18.61
CA LYS A 10 -29.19 19.82 -17.57
C LYS A 10 -28.02 20.75 -17.91
N SER A 11 -28.31 22.00 -18.20
CA SER A 11 -27.32 23.06 -18.37
C SER A 11 -27.67 24.24 -17.46
N GLY A 12 -26.68 24.81 -16.79
CA GLY A 12 -26.84 25.94 -15.89
C GLY A 12 -25.60 26.16 -15.04
N ARG A 13 -25.36 27.41 -14.58
CA ARG A 13 -24.20 27.79 -13.75
C ARG A 13 -23.99 26.84 -12.55
N GLY A 14 -25.06 26.38 -11.91
CA GLY A 14 -24.98 25.43 -10.79
C GLY A 14 -24.45 24.04 -11.18
N PHE A 15 -24.76 23.56 -12.39
CA PHE A 15 -24.26 22.27 -12.89
C PHE A 15 -22.77 22.34 -13.24
N SER A 16 -22.31 23.42 -13.88
CA SER A 16 -20.89 23.65 -14.17
C SER A 16 -20.05 23.75 -12.89
N VAL A 17 -20.58 24.40 -11.85
CA VAL A 17 -19.92 24.47 -10.53
C VAL A 17 -19.86 23.09 -9.87
N MET A 18 -20.92 22.28 -9.95
CA MET A 18 -20.91 20.91 -9.43
C MET A 18 -19.90 20.02 -10.18
N LEU A 19 -19.84 20.14 -11.51
CA LEU A 19 -18.87 19.40 -12.33
C LEU A 19 -17.44 19.77 -11.94
N GLY A 20 -17.13 21.07 -11.82
CA GLY A 20 -15.81 21.52 -11.37
C GLY A 20 -15.44 21.03 -9.96
N LYS A 21 -16.40 20.94 -9.04
CA LYS A 21 -16.18 20.37 -7.69
C LYS A 21 -15.89 18.87 -7.74
N VAL A 22 -16.60 18.12 -8.58
CA VAL A 22 -16.34 16.68 -8.77
C VAL A 22 -14.99 16.47 -9.45
N GLU A 23 -14.63 17.26 -10.46
CA GLU A 23 -13.32 17.24 -11.10
C GLU A 23 -12.20 17.53 -10.11
N ALA A 24 -12.36 18.55 -9.26
CA ALA A 24 -11.39 18.86 -8.20
C ALA A 24 -11.19 17.68 -7.23
N LEU A 25 -12.25 16.93 -6.93
CA LEU A 25 -12.16 15.71 -6.11
C LEU A 25 -11.55 14.52 -6.83
N THR A 26 -11.77 14.37 -8.14
CA THR A 26 -11.06 13.34 -8.92
C THR A 26 -9.55 13.57 -8.96
N LYS A 27 -9.12 14.83 -8.83
CA LYS A 27 -7.71 15.18 -8.68
C LYS A 27 -7.14 14.85 -7.29
N LYS A 28 -7.98 14.62 -6.27
CA LYS A 28 -7.50 14.24 -4.94
C LYS A 28 -7.26 12.74 -4.86
N ARG A 29 -6.10 12.34 -4.36
CA ARG A 29 -5.75 10.93 -4.09
C ARG A 29 -5.49 10.72 -2.62
N VAL A 30 -6.10 9.66 -2.09
CA VAL A 30 -5.81 9.12 -0.76
C VAL A 30 -4.69 8.09 -0.91
N LEU A 31 -3.51 8.41 -0.37
CA LEU A 31 -2.32 7.57 -0.39
C LEU A 31 -2.12 6.97 1.00
N VAL A 32 -1.75 5.69 1.08
CA VAL A 32 -1.53 4.97 2.34
C VAL A 32 -0.11 4.42 2.37
N GLY A 33 0.60 4.64 3.47
CA GLY A 33 1.98 4.18 3.62
C GLY A 33 2.65 4.82 4.83
N ILE A 34 3.99 4.78 4.84
CA ILE A 34 4.80 5.46 5.84
C ILE A 34 5.44 6.68 5.16
N PRO A 35 4.99 7.92 5.44
CA PRO A 35 5.59 9.11 4.87
C PRO A 35 7.03 9.27 5.37
N GLN A 36 7.97 9.54 4.45
CA GLN A 36 9.39 9.71 4.77
C GLN A 36 9.62 10.84 5.80
N ALA A 37 8.85 11.93 5.72
CA ALA A 37 8.92 13.05 6.67
C ALA A 37 8.61 12.66 8.13
N THR A 38 7.89 11.57 8.34
CA THR A 38 7.56 11.03 9.68
C THR A 38 8.38 9.77 10.02
N ALA A 39 9.28 9.35 9.13
CA ALA A 39 10.05 8.12 9.25
C ALA A 39 11.45 8.31 9.84
N SER A 40 11.89 9.56 10.06
CA SER A 40 13.25 9.88 10.49
C SER A 40 13.59 9.27 11.86
N ARG A 41 14.52 8.33 11.83
CA ARG A 41 15.48 8.05 12.90
C ARG A 41 16.79 8.72 12.47
N GLY A 42 17.65 9.19 13.38
CA GLY A 42 18.84 10.00 13.06
C GLY A 42 19.75 9.46 11.93
N GLU A 43 20.67 10.29 11.44
CA GLU A 43 21.40 10.18 10.15
C GLU A 43 21.98 8.80 9.75
N ASP A 44 22.15 7.85 10.67
CA ASP A 44 22.85 6.58 10.42
C ASP A 44 21.95 5.32 10.38
N GLY A 45 20.62 5.45 10.44
CA GLY A 45 19.70 4.30 10.55
C GLY A 45 18.70 4.12 9.40
N VAL A 46 18.48 2.87 8.96
CA VAL A 46 17.41 2.52 8.00
C VAL A 46 16.06 2.99 8.56
N ASN A 47 15.33 3.81 7.80
CA ASN A 47 14.08 4.39 8.26
C ASN A 47 12.89 3.42 8.12
N ASN A 48 11.77 3.70 8.81
CA ASN A 48 10.61 2.81 8.79
C ASN A 48 10.01 2.60 7.38
N ALA A 49 10.13 3.59 6.50
CA ALA A 49 9.64 3.49 5.13
C ALA A 49 10.52 2.54 4.29
N GLU A 50 11.84 2.64 4.43
CA GLU A 50 12.84 1.76 3.83
C GLU A 50 12.68 0.33 4.35
N LEU A 51 12.48 0.15 5.66
CA LEU A 51 12.20 -1.16 6.26
C LEU A 51 10.92 -1.78 5.67
N LEU A 52 9.84 -1.02 5.55
CA LEU A 52 8.60 -1.52 4.94
C LEU A 52 8.79 -1.86 3.45
N TYR A 53 9.54 -1.06 2.72
CA TYR A 53 9.88 -1.32 1.31
C TYR A 53 10.67 -2.62 1.16
N VAL A 54 11.70 -2.80 1.99
CA VAL A 54 12.54 -4.00 2.05
C VAL A 54 11.70 -5.23 2.41
N HIS A 55 10.78 -5.12 3.37
CA HIS A 55 9.92 -6.24 3.74
C HIS A 55 8.85 -6.57 2.69
N THR A 56 8.42 -5.58 1.91
CA THR A 56 7.46 -5.81 0.81
C THR A 56 8.11 -6.59 -0.33
N HIS A 57 9.37 -6.30 -0.65
CA HIS A 57 10.09 -6.90 -1.79
C HIS A 57 11.02 -8.06 -1.40
N GLY A 58 11.32 -8.22 -0.11
CA GLY A 58 12.31 -9.16 0.41
C GLY A 58 13.76 -8.67 0.22
N VAL A 59 14.70 -9.37 0.85
CA VAL A 59 16.15 -9.15 0.63
C VAL A 59 16.77 -10.47 0.19
N ARG A 60 17.48 -10.41 -0.94
CA ARG A 60 18.33 -11.50 -1.43
C ARG A 60 19.71 -11.41 -0.80
N ALA A 61 20.28 -12.57 -0.48
CA ALA A 61 21.64 -12.65 0.06
C ALA A 61 22.63 -11.86 -0.82
N PRO A 62 23.60 -11.12 -0.24
CA PRO A 62 24.58 -10.34 -0.99
C PRO A 62 25.29 -11.15 -2.10
N LEU A 63 25.69 -12.38 -1.79
CA LEU A 63 26.34 -13.31 -2.71
C LEU A 63 25.47 -13.66 -3.94
N MET A 64 24.15 -13.64 -3.80
CA MET A 64 23.23 -13.87 -4.92
C MET A 64 23.18 -12.66 -5.84
N ARG A 65 23.13 -11.44 -5.28
CA ARG A 65 23.14 -10.20 -6.06
C ARG A 65 24.39 -10.10 -6.91
N GLU A 66 25.54 -10.36 -6.31
CA GLU A 66 26.84 -10.35 -7.00
C GLU A 66 26.88 -11.36 -8.17
N LYS A 67 26.50 -12.62 -7.92
CA LYS A 67 26.53 -13.65 -8.98
C LYS A 67 25.46 -13.48 -10.06
N MET A 68 24.34 -12.83 -9.77
CA MET A 68 23.32 -12.53 -10.79
C MET A 68 23.62 -11.24 -11.55
N GLN A 69 24.37 -10.29 -10.95
CA GLN A 69 24.70 -9.01 -11.58
C GLN A 69 25.38 -9.25 -12.93
N THR A 70 26.32 -10.18 -13.00
CA THR A 70 26.97 -10.59 -14.27
C THR A 70 25.95 -11.06 -15.33
N ASN A 71 24.91 -11.80 -14.93
CA ASN A 71 23.88 -12.27 -15.85
C ASN A 71 22.93 -11.15 -16.27
N LEU A 72 22.61 -10.22 -15.37
CA LEU A 72 21.80 -9.04 -15.64
C LEU A 72 22.52 -8.07 -16.58
N ASP A 73 23.82 -7.86 -16.35
CA ASP A 73 24.70 -7.05 -17.21
C ASP A 73 24.83 -7.68 -18.61
N ALA A 74 24.76 -9.01 -18.70
CA ALA A 74 24.69 -9.76 -19.95
C ALA A 74 23.29 -9.72 -20.61
N GLY A 75 22.35 -8.93 -20.10
CA GLY A 75 21.02 -8.74 -20.68
C GLY A 75 20.01 -9.84 -20.35
N MET A 76 20.35 -10.77 -19.46
CA MET A 76 19.42 -11.81 -19.02
C MET A 76 18.29 -11.18 -18.20
N LEU A 77 17.04 -11.57 -18.50
CA LEU A 77 15.91 -11.14 -17.70
C LEU A 77 16.07 -11.59 -16.25
N TYR A 78 15.63 -10.73 -15.34
CA TYR A 78 15.79 -10.91 -13.91
C TYR A 78 15.20 -12.23 -13.38
N SER A 79 14.10 -12.69 -13.97
CA SER A 79 13.48 -13.97 -13.66
C SER A 79 14.34 -15.17 -14.08
N ALA A 80 14.99 -15.10 -15.24
CA ALA A 80 15.85 -16.16 -15.76
C ALA A 80 17.18 -16.24 -15.00
N ALA A 81 17.81 -15.10 -14.70
CA ALA A 81 19.04 -15.04 -13.90
C ALA A 81 18.83 -15.62 -12.49
N HIS A 82 17.65 -15.40 -11.92
CA HIS A 82 17.26 -15.97 -10.63
C HIS A 82 17.08 -17.49 -10.69
N SER A 83 16.34 -18.00 -11.67
CA SER A 83 16.14 -19.44 -11.85
C SER A 83 17.47 -20.17 -12.06
N LEU A 84 18.35 -19.60 -12.89
CA LEU A 84 19.69 -20.13 -13.14
C LEU A 84 20.49 -20.24 -11.83
N PHE A 85 20.53 -19.16 -11.02
CA PHE A 85 21.21 -19.17 -9.73
C PHE A 85 20.69 -20.26 -8.79
N VAL A 86 19.37 -20.44 -8.71
CA VAL A 86 18.75 -21.48 -7.87
C VAL A 86 19.11 -22.89 -8.35
N HIS A 87 19.17 -23.12 -9.66
CA HIS A 87 19.60 -24.39 -10.24
C HIS A 87 21.09 -24.68 -10.00
N THR A 88 21.94 -23.67 -9.99
CA THR A 88 23.40 -23.83 -9.85
C THR A 88 23.86 -23.90 -8.39
N PHE A 89 23.26 -23.10 -7.51
CA PHE A 89 23.74 -22.90 -6.14
C PHE A 89 22.76 -23.37 -5.06
N GLY A 90 21.59 -23.89 -5.46
CA GLY A 90 20.54 -24.33 -4.54
C GLY A 90 19.71 -23.18 -3.95
N SER A 91 18.80 -23.53 -3.03
CA SER A 91 17.89 -22.56 -2.40
C SER A 91 18.64 -21.72 -1.36
N PRO A 92 18.60 -20.37 -1.44
CA PRO A 92 19.28 -19.50 -0.49
C PRO A 92 18.56 -19.53 0.86
N ALA A 93 19.07 -20.33 1.79
CA ALA A 93 18.53 -20.48 3.14
C ALA A 93 18.55 -19.18 4.00
N TRP A 94 19.15 -18.09 3.50
CA TRP A 94 19.20 -16.76 4.12
C TRP A 94 18.36 -15.73 3.36
N ALA A 95 17.18 -16.13 2.88
CA ALA A 95 16.19 -15.22 2.32
C ALA A 95 15.30 -14.64 3.43
N ILE A 96 15.15 -13.32 3.50
CA ILE A 96 13.98 -12.73 4.19
C ILE A 96 12.84 -12.84 3.19
N PRO A 97 11.85 -13.74 3.40
CA PRO A 97 10.75 -13.87 2.46
C PRO A 97 9.94 -12.57 2.40
N PRO A 98 9.37 -12.24 1.23
CA PRO A 98 8.52 -11.06 1.08
C PRO A 98 7.29 -11.20 1.98
N ARG A 99 6.97 -10.12 2.69
CA ARG A 99 5.82 -10.00 3.58
C ARG A 99 5.06 -8.72 3.20
N PRO A 100 4.34 -8.73 2.05
CA PRO A 100 3.65 -7.55 1.55
C PRO A 100 2.53 -7.14 2.50
N VAL A 101 2.42 -5.83 2.76
CA VAL A 101 1.46 -5.26 3.72
C VAL A 101 0.40 -4.41 3.03
N LEU A 102 0.83 -3.33 2.35
CA LEU A 102 -0.08 -2.26 1.93
C LEU A 102 -1.05 -2.71 0.82
N GLU A 103 -0.52 -3.24 -0.28
CA GLU A 103 -1.32 -3.69 -1.42
C GLU A 103 -2.35 -4.77 -1.06
N PRO A 104 -1.97 -5.89 -0.41
CA PRO A 104 -2.94 -6.93 -0.09
C PRO A 104 -3.98 -6.47 0.95
N ALA A 105 -3.60 -5.60 1.90
CA ALA A 105 -4.54 -5.01 2.85
C ALA A 105 -5.59 -4.12 2.18
N ILE A 106 -5.17 -3.28 1.23
CA ILE A 106 -6.07 -2.41 0.46
C ILE A 106 -6.99 -3.27 -0.42
N LYS A 107 -6.46 -4.34 -1.03
CA LYS A 107 -7.25 -5.28 -1.84
C LYS A 107 -8.32 -5.99 -1.01
N ASP A 108 -7.99 -6.48 0.19
CA ASP A 108 -8.94 -7.14 1.10
C ASP A 108 -10.01 -6.16 1.62
N SER A 109 -9.62 -4.90 1.89
CA SER A 109 -10.53 -3.88 2.41
C SER A 109 -11.15 -2.98 1.33
N ARG A 110 -11.02 -3.35 0.04
CA ARG A 110 -11.41 -2.53 -1.11
C ARG A 110 -12.87 -2.06 -1.04
N GLU A 111 -13.77 -2.94 -0.61
CA GLU A 111 -15.20 -2.63 -0.53
C GLU A 111 -15.49 -1.57 0.56
N ALA A 112 -14.90 -1.73 1.75
CA ALA A 112 -15.06 -0.80 2.86
C ALA A 112 -14.49 0.58 2.53
N ILE A 113 -13.30 0.62 1.91
CA ILE A 113 -12.66 1.86 1.44
C ILE A 113 -13.53 2.50 0.34
N GLY A 114 -13.99 1.70 -0.63
CA GLY A 114 -14.83 2.16 -1.74
C GLY A 114 -16.15 2.77 -1.27
N LYS A 115 -16.78 2.23 -0.22
CA LYS A 115 -18.00 2.81 0.37
C LYS A 115 -17.76 4.22 0.93
N LYS A 116 -16.62 4.46 1.59
CA LYS A 116 -16.26 5.79 2.13
C LYS A 116 -15.98 6.79 1.01
N ILE A 117 -15.22 6.36 0.01
CA ILE A 117 -14.94 7.17 -1.19
C ILE A 117 -16.23 7.52 -1.91
N ALA A 118 -17.14 6.56 -2.14
CA ALA A 118 -18.43 6.82 -2.75
C ALA A 118 -19.27 7.83 -1.95
N GLY A 119 -19.20 7.78 -0.61
CA GLY A 119 -19.80 8.80 0.26
C GLY A 119 -19.23 10.20 0.02
N ALA A 120 -17.91 10.32 -0.11
CA ALA A 120 -17.23 11.59 -0.43
C ALA A 120 -17.72 12.18 -1.75
N TYR A 121 -17.78 11.37 -2.81
CA TYR A 121 -18.29 11.80 -4.12
C TYR A 121 -19.75 12.23 -4.06
N ARG A 122 -20.61 11.51 -3.33
CA ARG A 122 -22.02 11.93 -3.15
C ARG A 122 -22.16 13.25 -2.40
N ALA A 123 -21.33 13.50 -1.38
CA ALA A 123 -21.33 14.78 -0.68
C ALA A 123 -20.92 15.93 -1.63
N ALA A 124 -19.88 15.71 -2.42
CA ALA A 124 -19.42 16.66 -3.41
C ALA A 124 -20.45 17.01 -4.49
N MET A 125 -21.16 16.00 -4.99
CA MET A 125 -22.25 16.18 -5.97
C MET A 125 -23.39 17.02 -5.41
N ARG A 126 -23.57 17.04 -4.08
CA ARG A 126 -24.55 17.92 -3.40
C ARG A 126 -23.99 19.31 -3.07
N GLY A 127 -22.75 19.59 -3.46
CA GLY A 127 -22.07 20.85 -3.19
C GLY A 127 -21.43 20.94 -1.80
N ASP A 128 -21.50 19.88 -0.99
CA ASP A 128 -20.93 19.78 0.36
C ASP A 128 -19.45 19.40 0.29
N ALA A 129 -18.59 20.42 0.20
CA ALA A 129 -17.14 20.25 0.13
C ALA A 129 -16.56 19.69 1.44
N VAL A 130 -17.09 20.12 2.59
CA VAL A 130 -16.64 19.67 3.91
C VAL A 130 -16.95 18.18 4.10
N GLY A 131 -18.16 17.75 3.73
CA GLY A 131 -18.55 16.34 3.76
C GLY A 131 -17.75 15.48 2.79
N ALA A 132 -17.35 16.03 1.64
CA ALA A 132 -16.51 15.32 0.68
C ALA A 132 -15.10 15.08 1.23
N GLU A 133 -14.48 16.12 1.80
CA GLU A 133 -13.16 16.02 2.42
C GLU A 133 -13.16 15.04 3.60
N ARG A 134 -14.14 15.16 4.51
CA ARG A 134 -14.34 14.19 5.59
C ARG A 134 -14.52 12.77 5.09
N GLY A 135 -15.22 12.58 3.96
CA GLY A 135 -15.38 11.27 3.33
C GLY A 135 -14.05 10.67 2.86
N LEU A 136 -13.15 11.49 2.32
CA LEU A 136 -11.81 11.07 1.92
C LEU A 136 -10.91 10.77 3.14
N GLU A 137 -10.98 11.59 4.19
CA GLU A 137 -10.26 11.33 5.45
C GLU A 137 -10.71 10.01 6.10
N LEU A 138 -12.01 9.74 6.10
CA LEU A 138 -12.55 8.47 6.57
C LEU A 138 -12.06 7.30 5.71
N ALA A 139 -11.99 7.46 4.39
CA ALA A 139 -11.44 6.44 3.50
C ALA A 139 -9.95 6.18 3.81
N GLY A 140 -9.16 7.24 4.03
CA GLY A 140 -7.75 7.14 4.41
C GLY A 140 -7.55 6.47 5.77
N THR A 141 -8.38 6.82 6.75
CA THR A 141 -8.37 6.21 8.09
C THR A 141 -8.68 4.72 8.02
N VAL A 142 -9.72 4.33 7.28
CA VAL A 142 -10.07 2.91 7.08
C VAL A 142 -8.93 2.16 6.41
N ALA A 143 -8.33 2.74 5.37
CA ALA A 143 -7.25 2.10 4.62
C ALA A 143 -5.96 1.96 5.45
N ALA A 144 -5.58 2.98 6.21
CA ALA A 144 -4.44 2.92 7.14
C ALA A 144 -4.67 1.87 8.24
N ASN A 145 -5.87 1.83 8.82
CA ASN A 145 -6.21 0.83 9.83
C ASN A 145 -6.25 -0.60 9.26
N ALA A 146 -6.73 -0.78 8.03
CA ALA A 146 -6.66 -2.07 7.34
C ALA A 146 -5.21 -2.53 7.16
N ALA A 147 -4.32 -1.63 6.70
CA ALA A 147 -2.89 -1.92 6.58
C ALA A 147 -2.24 -2.25 7.93
N ARG A 148 -2.59 -1.55 9.01
CA ARG A 148 -2.14 -1.86 10.38
C ARG A 148 -2.64 -3.21 10.86
N ALA A 149 -3.88 -3.56 10.57
CA ALA A 149 -4.48 -4.83 10.97
C ALA A 149 -3.90 -6.01 10.17
N TRP A 150 -3.39 -5.77 8.98
CA TRP A 150 -2.84 -6.81 8.09
C TRP A 150 -1.68 -7.60 8.72
N PHE A 151 -0.93 -7.00 9.63
CA PHE A 151 0.15 -7.66 10.38
C PHE A 151 -0.32 -8.87 11.20
N GLU A 152 -1.57 -8.85 11.64
CA GLU A 152 -2.18 -9.91 12.47
C GLU A 152 -3.24 -10.69 11.70
N ASN A 153 -3.53 -10.30 10.45
CA ASN A 153 -4.58 -10.90 9.64
C ASN A 153 -4.12 -12.28 9.11
N PRO A 154 -4.82 -13.38 9.40
CA PRO A 154 -4.43 -14.72 8.93
C PRO A 154 -4.42 -14.85 7.41
N LYS A 155 -5.12 -13.97 6.67
CA LYS A 155 -5.10 -13.92 5.21
C LYS A 155 -3.75 -13.46 4.64
N ASN A 156 -2.87 -12.88 5.45
CA ASN A 156 -1.55 -12.44 4.99
C ASN A 156 -0.66 -13.62 4.54
N LYS A 157 -0.92 -14.83 5.08
CA LYS A 157 -0.19 -16.08 4.77
C LYS A 157 1.33 -15.89 4.76
N TRP A 158 1.85 -15.03 5.63
CA TRP A 158 3.27 -14.76 5.69
C TRP A 158 4.04 -15.98 6.21
N PRO A 159 5.21 -16.29 5.63
CA PRO A 159 6.06 -17.33 6.18
C PRO A 159 6.44 -17.02 7.63
N PRO A 160 6.39 -18.04 8.52
CA PRO A 160 6.71 -17.87 9.93
C PRO A 160 8.16 -17.38 10.11
N ASN A 161 8.45 -16.81 11.28
CA ASN A 161 9.82 -16.51 11.66
C ASN A 161 10.62 -17.81 11.86
N SER A 162 11.93 -17.78 11.59
CA SER A 162 12.81 -18.91 11.93
C SER A 162 12.85 -19.13 13.44
N GLU A 163 13.07 -20.38 13.89
CA GLU A 163 13.11 -20.71 15.32
C GLU A 163 14.13 -19.86 16.09
N GLN A 164 15.29 -19.58 15.49
CA GLN A 164 16.31 -18.69 16.06
C GLN A 164 15.77 -17.27 16.28
N THR A 165 15.01 -16.74 15.31
CA THR A 165 14.37 -15.43 15.45
C THR A 165 13.31 -15.43 16.53
N ILE A 166 12.50 -16.50 16.62
CA ILE A 166 11.48 -16.65 17.65
C ILE A 166 12.11 -16.67 19.05
N LYS A 167 13.19 -17.45 19.24
CA LYS A 167 13.92 -17.51 20.51
C LYS A 167 14.52 -16.16 20.91
N ARG A 168 15.14 -15.44 19.95
CA ARG A 168 15.73 -14.11 20.22
C ARG A 168 14.68 -13.05 20.52
N LYS A 169 13.55 -13.08 19.82
CA LYS A 169 12.48 -12.09 19.91
C LYS A 169 11.48 -12.37 21.03
N GLY A 170 11.37 -13.63 21.45
CA GLY A 170 10.30 -14.09 22.34
C GLY A 170 8.91 -14.15 21.70
N SER A 171 8.80 -14.01 20.37
CA SER A 171 7.52 -13.99 19.65
C SER A 171 7.61 -14.64 18.28
N ASN A 172 6.60 -15.44 17.94
CA ASN A 172 6.46 -16.07 16.63
C ASN A 172 5.86 -15.16 15.56
N ARG A 173 5.37 -13.97 15.93
CA ARG A 173 4.70 -13.05 15.01
C ARG A 173 5.70 -12.34 14.09
N PRO A 174 5.60 -12.49 12.76
CA PRO A 174 6.47 -11.76 11.84
C PRO A 174 6.23 -10.26 11.90
N LEU A 175 7.29 -9.47 11.75
CA LEU A 175 7.27 -7.99 11.63
C LEU A 175 6.67 -7.19 12.81
N ILE A 176 6.22 -7.84 13.89
CA ILE A 176 5.70 -7.18 15.09
C ILE A 176 6.66 -7.37 16.25
N ASP A 177 7.66 -6.50 16.39
CA ASP A 177 8.56 -6.48 17.54
C ASP A 177 8.03 -5.51 18.61
N THR A 178 8.34 -4.22 18.47
CA THR A 178 7.76 -3.12 19.26
C THR A 178 6.42 -2.60 18.70
N GLY A 179 6.11 -2.96 17.45
CA GLY A 179 4.94 -2.45 16.73
C GLY A 179 5.11 -1.05 16.12
N GLU A 180 6.29 -0.43 16.23
CA GLU A 180 6.53 0.93 15.74
C GLU A 180 6.31 1.08 14.22
N MET A 181 6.75 0.10 13.42
CA MET A 181 6.49 0.10 11.97
C MET A 181 5.00 0.04 11.65
N ARG A 182 4.22 -0.73 12.43
CA ARG A 182 2.75 -0.79 12.31
C ARG A 182 2.15 0.58 12.64
N LYS A 183 2.57 1.22 13.74
CA LYS A 183 2.07 2.55 14.16
C LYS A 183 2.38 3.64 13.13
N ALA A 184 3.54 3.55 12.48
CA ALA A 184 4.00 4.52 11.48
C ALA A 184 3.20 4.52 10.17
N ILE A 185 2.40 3.48 9.88
CA ILE A 185 1.53 3.47 8.71
C ILE A 185 0.41 4.49 8.91
N THR A 186 0.28 5.43 7.99
CA THR A 186 -0.76 6.47 7.98
C THR A 186 -1.25 6.71 6.55
N TYR A 187 -2.09 7.73 6.36
CA TYR A 187 -2.52 8.19 5.05
C TYR A 187 -2.18 9.66 4.82
N VAL A 188 -2.11 10.05 3.55
CA VAL A 188 -1.97 11.44 3.11
C VAL A 188 -2.93 11.67 1.95
N ILE A 189 -3.65 12.79 1.99
CA ILE A 189 -4.48 13.25 0.87
C ILE A 189 -3.63 14.23 0.07
N ARG A 190 -3.46 13.98 -1.23
CA ARG A 190 -2.70 14.86 -2.13
C ARG A 190 -3.53 15.23 -3.34
N ASP A 191 -3.34 16.45 -3.80
CA ASP A 191 -3.90 16.93 -5.05
C ASP A 191 -2.92 16.59 -6.18
N LEU A 192 -3.43 15.96 -7.22
CA LEU A 192 -2.77 15.90 -8.51
C LEU A 192 -3.06 17.22 -9.22
N GLY A 193 -2.03 18.05 -9.42
CA GLY A 193 -2.13 19.26 -10.23
C GLY A 193 -2.77 18.98 -11.59
#